data_AF-A0A1V0M4Q0-F1
#
_entry.id   AF-A0A1V0M4Q0-F1
#
_cell.length_a   1.000
_cell.length_b   1.000
_cell.length_c   1.000
_cell.angle_alpha   90.00
_cell.angle_beta   90.00
_cell.angle_gamma   90.00
#
_symmetry.space_group_name_H-M   'P 1'
#
loop_
_entity.id
_entity.type
_entity.pdbx_description
1 polymer ?
#
loop_
_entity_poly.entity_id
_entity_poly.type
_entity_poly.pdbx_seq_one_letter_code
_entity_poly.pdbx_strand_id
1 'polypeptide(L)'
;MPVYEITLVFIEESYQNAGYSVSNPGSFYGVGACLESLVTRVCMLVLANEVWFPKDFERDPVCVAEYHYAYALGKKITVDKRQLLL
;
A
#
# COMPACT_ATOMS: atom_id res chain seq x y z
N MET A 1 -17.80 -8.94 -2.89
CA MET A 1 -16.42 -8.41 -2.98
C MET A 1 -16.26 -7.39 -1.89
N PRO A 2 -15.29 -7.54 -0.96
CA PRO A 2 -15.21 -6.67 0.18
C PRO A 2 -14.81 -5.26 -0.29
N VAL A 3 -15.45 -4.24 0.27
CA VAL A 3 -15.34 -2.81 -0.09
C VAL A 3 -13.89 -2.32 -0.24
N TYR A 4 -12.94 -2.94 0.45
CA TYR A 4 -11.50 -2.68 0.37
C TYR A 4 -10.91 -2.81 -1.04
N GLU A 5 -11.32 -3.81 -1.82
CA GLU A 5 -10.79 -4.03 -3.17
C GLU A 5 -11.21 -2.91 -4.12
N ILE A 6 -12.43 -2.38 -3.95
CA ILE A 6 -12.96 -1.30 -4.78
C ILE A 6 -12.19 0.00 -4.55
N THR A 7 -11.90 0.34 -3.29
CA THR A 7 -11.15 1.56 -2.94
C THR A 7 -9.72 1.54 -3.49
N LEU A 8 -9.04 0.39 -3.42
CA LEU A 8 -7.69 0.24 -3.97
C LEU A 8 -7.66 0.45 -5.48
N VAL A 9 -8.61 -0.13 -6.22
CA VAL A 9 -8.71 0.03 -7.68
C VAL A 9 -8.87 1.50 -8.09
N PHE A 10 -9.76 2.26 -7.43
CA PHE A 10 -9.94 3.68 -7.74
C PHE A 10 -8.68 4.52 -7.48
N ILE A 11 -7.91 4.17 -6.45
CA ILE A 11 -6.66 4.88 -6.12
C ILE A 11 -5.59 4.54 -7.13
N GLU A 12 -5.42 3.26 -7.46
CA GLU A 12 -4.49 2.82 -8.50
C GLU A 12 -4.78 3.53 -9.83
N GLU A 13 -6.04 3.53 -10.26
CA GLU A 13 -6.48 4.20 -11.48
C GLU A 13 -6.21 5.71 -11.43
N SER A 14 -6.46 6.36 -10.29
CA SER A 14 -6.20 7.81 -10.13
C SER A 14 -4.72 8.15 -10.27
N TYR A 15 -3.82 7.39 -9.64
CA TYR A 15 -2.38 7.62 -9.74
C TYR A 15 -1.84 7.25 -11.13
N GLN A 16 -2.33 6.17 -11.75
CA GLN A 16 -1.96 5.80 -13.11
C GLN A 16 -2.40 6.85 -14.13
N ASN A 17 -3.63 7.38 -14.02
CA ASN A 17 -4.13 8.47 -14.87
C ASN A 17 -3.32 9.77 -14.70
N ALA A 18 -2.73 9.99 -13.52
CA ALA A 18 -1.82 11.09 -13.27
C ALA A 18 -0.37 10.81 -13.73
N GLY A 19 -0.10 9.67 -14.36
CA GLY A 19 1.20 9.29 -14.92
C GLY A 19 2.16 8.64 -13.93
N TYR A 20 1.69 8.24 -12.74
CA TYR A 20 2.53 7.55 -11.76
C TYR A 20 2.55 6.03 -12.02
N SER A 21 3.70 5.41 -11.78
CA SER A 21 3.78 3.96 -11.65
C SER A 21 3.29 3.56 -10.26
N VAL A 22 2.33 2.64 -10.20
CA VAL A 22 1.72 2.16 -8.96
C VAL A 22 2.07 0.70 -8.75
N SER A 23 2.48 0.34 -7.53
CA SER A 23 2.76 -1.04 -7.13
C SER A 23 1.92 -1.39 -5.92
N ASN A 24 1.10 -2.44 -6.02
CA ASN A 24 0.28 -2.92 -4.91
C ASN A 24 0.83 -4.26 -4.40
N PRO A 25 1.29 -4.34 -3.15
CA PRO A 25 1.82 -5.59 -2.60
C PRO A 25 0.75 -6.68 -2.45
N GLY A 26 -0.54 -6.31 -2.47
CA GLY A 26 -1.68 -7.22 -2.40
C GLY A 26 -1.93 -8.07 -3.65
N SER A 27 -1.43 -7.65 -4.82
CA SER A 27 -1.52 -8.47 -6.04
C SER A 27 -0.53 -9.65 -6.04
N PHE A 28 0.36 -9.72 -5.05
CA PHE A 28 1.38 -10.77 -4.93
C PHE A 28 0.98 -11.92 -3.98
N TYR A 29 -0.25 -11.95 -3.45
CA TYR A 29 -0.76 -13.02 -2.57
C TYR A 29 -1.10 -14.35 -3.29
N GLY A 30 -0.56 -14.58 -4.49
CA GLY A 30 -0.71 -15.84 -5.21
C GLY A 30 0.21 -16.94 -4.66
N VAL A 31 -0.35 -17.85 -3.87
CA VAL A 31 0.16 -19.21 -3.54
C VAL A 31 1.64 -19.27 -3.11
N GLY A 32 1.86 -19.09 -1.81
CA GLY A 32 3.17 -19.30 -1.16
C GLY A 32 3.84 -17.98 -0.83
N ALA A 33 3.49 -17.40 0.32
CA ALA A 33 4.19 -16.25 0.89
C ALA A 33 5.61 -16.67 1.35
N CYS A 34 6.50 -16.89 0.39
CA CYS A 34 7.92 -17.07 0.60
C CYS A 34 8.56 -15.76 1.07
N LEU A 35 9.74 -15.87 1.71
CA LEU A 35 10.62 -14.75 2.08
C LEU A 35 10.80 -13.71 0.95
N GLU A 36 10.75 -14.19 -0.30
CA GLU A 36 10.83 -13.38 -1.52
C GLU A 36 9.72 -12.32 -1.61
N SER A 37 8.52 -12.61 -1.09
CA SER A 37 7.42 -11.64 -1.04
C SER A 37 7.69 -10.49 -0.06
N LEU A 38 8.34 -10.76 1.08
CA LEU A 38 8.74 -9.74 2.05
C LEU A 38 9.86 -8.86 1.49
N VAL A 39 10.89 -9.46 0.88
CA VAL A 39 11.99 -8.70 0.25
C VAL A 39 11.44 -7.81 -0.85
N THR A 40 10.52 -8.31 -1.67
CA THR A 40 9.88 -7.54 -2.73
C THR A 40 9.11 -6.34 -2.17
N ARG A 41 8.35 -6.51 -1.08
CA ARG A 41 7.62 -5.41 -0.40
C ARG A 41 8.55 -4.35 0.16
N VAL A 42 9.67 -4.74 0.78
CA VAL A 42 10.68 -3.79 1.26
C VAL A 42 11.33 -3.04 0.09
N CYS A 43 11.70 -3.73 -0.99
CA CYS A 43 12.22 -3.09 -2.20
C CYS A 43 11.23 -2.07 -2.79
N MET A 44 9.93 -2.40 -2.84
CA MET A 44 8.89 -1.46 -3.27
C MET A 44 8.86 -0.21 -2.39
N LEU A 45 8.94 -0.35 -1.05
CA LEU A 45 8.98 0.79 -0.14
C LEU A 45 10.22 1.66 -0.33
N VAL A 46 11.38 1.05 -0.58
CA VAL A 46 12.63 1.78 -0.84
C VAL A 46 12.53 2.57 -2.14
N LEU A 47 11.95 1.99 -3.19
CA LEU A 47 11.82 2.61 -4.51
C LEU A 47 10.68 3.63 -4.60
N ALA A 48 9.65 3.49 -3.77
CA ALA A 48 8.49 4.39 -3.80
C ALA A 48 8.88 5.83 -3.42
N ASN A 49 8.30 6.80 -4.14
CA ASN A 49 8.39 8.22 -3.77
C ASN A 49 7.29 8.61 -2.77
N GLU A 50 6.12 8.00 -2.92
CA GLU A 50 4.95 8.19 -2.06
C GLU A 50 4.39 6.81 -1.68
N VAL A 51 3.98 6.65 -0.43
CA VAL A 51 3.38 5.43 0.08
C VAL A 51 2.00 5.75 0.64
N TRP A 52 1.01 4.99 0.20
CA TRP A 52 -0.37 5.14 0.63
C TRP A 52 -0.75 4.01 1.60
N PHE A 53 -1.44 4.34 2.69
CA PHE A 53 -1.96 3.38 3.65
C PHE A 53 -3.49 3.49 3.79
N PRO A 54 -4.21 2.36 3.88
CA PRO A 54 -5.64 2.37 4.12
C PRO A 54 -5.96 2.87 5.54
N LYS A 55 -7.18 3.39 5.75
CA LYS A 55 -7.60 3.95 7.04
C LYS A 55 -7.37 3.02 8.24
N ASP A 56 -7.62 1.73 8.07
CA ASP A 56 -7.55 0.73 9.14
C ASP A 56 -6.20 -0.04 9.14
N PHE A 57 -5.14 0.51 8.54
CA PHE A 57 -3.84 -0.16 8.42
C PHE A 57 -3.25 -0.57 9.79
N GLU A 58 -3.61 0.15 10.86
CA GLU A 58 -3.16 -0.13 12.23
C GLU A 58 -3.59 -1.51 12.75
N ARG A 59 -4.60 -2.13 12.14
CA ARG A 59 -5.06 -3.48 12.50
C ARG A 59 -4.12 -4.57 12.00
N ASP A 60 -3.29 -4.28 10.99
CA ASP A 60 -2.33 -5.22 10.42
C ASP A 60 -0.91 -4.86 10.89
N PRO A 61 -0.26 -5.70 11.71
CA PRO A 61 1.08 -5.42 12.21
C PRO A 61 2.13 -5.30 11.09
N VAL A 62 1.92 -5.95 9.94
CA VAL A 62 2.80 -5.81 8.78
C VAL A 62 2.67 -4.40 8.20
N CYS A 63 1.44 -3.93 7.99
CA CYS A 63 1.21 -2.57 7.51
C CYS A 63 1.75 -1.51 8.47
N VAL A 64 1.66 -1.73 9.79
CA VAL A 64 2.27 -0.85 10.82
C VAL A 64 3.79 -0.81 10.69
N ALA A 65 4.45 -1.96 10.50
CA ALA A 65 5.89 -2.02 10.29
C ALA A 65 6.32 -1.27 9.02
N GLU A 66 5.56 -1.44 7.93
CA GLU A 66 5.80 -0.75 6.65
C GLU A 66 5.61 0.77 6.77
N TYR A 67 4.61 1.22 7.55
CA TYR A 67 4.40 2.63 7.86
C TYR A 67 5.61 3.24 8.57
N HIS A 68 6.10 2.60 9.63
CA HIS A 68 7.27 3.07 10.36
C HIS A 68 8.53 3.05 9.51
N TYR A 69 8.68 2.04 8.64
CA TYR A 69 9.80 1.96 7.72
C TYR A 69 9.78 3.10 6.68
N ALA A 70 8.62 3.35 6.06
CA ALA A 70 8.44 4.47 5.14
C ALA A 70 8.71 5.83 5.82
N TYR A 71 8.30 5.96 7.09
CA TYR A 71 8.54 7.16 7.89
C TYR A 71 10.04 7.38 8.14
N ALA A 72 10.75 6.32 8.54
CA ALA A 72 12.20 6.36 8.76
C ALA A 72 12.98 6.69 7.47
N LEU A 73 12.49 6.26 6.31
CA LEU A 73 13.06 6.58 5.01
C LEU A 73 12.71 8.00 4.49
N GLY A 74 11.93 8.78 5.24
CA GLY A 74 11.52 10.13 4.84
C GLY A 74 10.60 10.16 3.62
N LYS A 75 9.83 9.09 3.38
CA LYS A 75 8.89 9.02 2.26
C LYS A 75 7.72 9.97 2.48
N LYS A 76 7.10 10.41 1.38
CA LYS A 76 5.80 11.08 1.46
C LYS A 76 4.74 10.03 1.80
N ILE A 77 4.12 10.15 2.96
CA ILE A 77 3.11 9.18 3.43
C ILE A 77 1.73 9.80 3.36
N THR A 78 0.81 9.12 2.69
CA THR A 78 -0.61 9.47 2.60
C THR A 78 -1.41 8.39 3.29
N VAL A 79 -2.12 8.73 4.38
CA VAL A 79 -3.06 7.82 5.03
C VAL A 79 -4.47 8.20 4.59
N ASP A 80 -5.26 7.22 4.17
CA ASP A 80 -6.64 7.49 3.82
C ASP A 80 -7.46 7.91 5.03
N LYS A 81 -7.94 9.15 5.00
CA LYS A 81 -8.79 9.72 6.04
C LYS A 81 -10.27 9.69 5.65
N ARG A 82 -10.61 9.25 4.44
CA ARG A 82 -12.00 9.23 3.99
C ARG A 82 -12.77 8.21 4.84
N GLN A 83 -13.72 8.69 5.64
CA GLN A 83 -14.87 7.86 5.99
C GLN A 83 -15.58 7.58 4.67
N LEU A 84 -15.55 6.33 4.20
CA LEU A 84 -16.53 5.88 3.23
C LEU A 84 -17.90 6.08 3.90
N LEU A 85 -18.61 7.13 3.47
CA LEU A 85 -20.04 7.25 3.67
C LEU A 85 -20.64 6.04 2.94
N LEU A 86 -21.00 5.01 3.71
CA LEU A 86 -21.98 4.02 3.30
C LEU A 86 -23.37 4.64 3.40
#